data_AF-A0A2D8EMQ6-F1
#
_entry.id   AF-A0A2D8EMQ6-F1
#
_cell.length_a   1.000
_cell.length_b   1.000
_cell.length_c   1.000
_cell.angle_alpha   90.00
_cell.angle_beta   90.00
_cell.angle_gamma   90.00
#
_symmetry.space_group_name_H-M   'P 1'
#
loop_
_entity.id
_entity.type
_entity.pdbx_description
1 polymer ?
#
loop_
_entity_poly.entity_id
_entity_poly.type
_entity_poly.pdbx_seq_one_letter_code
_entity_poly.pdbx_strand_id
1 'polypeptide(L)'
;MYRLHIDIPLGPNENDAIQQVEDLMKWHFEDKDSQEKVKYLMGNVKTVNYRLGHDEDRQKSNYLLKNENGHVSNKKIRLTIED
;
A
#
# COMPACT_ATOMS: atom_id res chain seq x y z
N MET A 1 -11.66 -16.64 1.13
CA MET A 1 -10.36 -16.29 1.75
C MET A 1 -10.54 -14.97 2.48
N TYR A 2 -10.21 -14.93 3.78
CA TYR A 2 -10.32 -13.71 4.59
C TYR A 2 -9.16 -12.77 4.29
N ARG A 3 -9.40 -11.47 4.40
CA ARG A 3 -8.41 -10.41 4.17
C ARG A 3 -8.54 -9.37 5.27
N LEU A 4 -7.41 -8.93 5.80
CA LEU A 4 -7.34 -7.78 6.68
C LEU A 4 -7.30 -6.50 5.83
N HIS A 5 -8.10 -5.52 6.21
CA HIS A 5 -8.07 -4.16 5.67
C HIS A 5 -7.68 -3.24 6.83
N ILE A 6 -6.67 -2.41 6.62
CA ILE A 6 -6.17 -1.46 7.61
C ILE A 6 -6.27 -0.10 6.95
N ASP A 7 -7.01 0.80 7.59
CA ASP A 7 -7.10 2.20 7.17
C ASP A 7 -6.27 3.03 8.15
N ILE A 8 -5.33 3.80 7.62
CA ILE A 8 -4.40 4.64 8.39
C ILE A 8 -4.59 6.07 7.90
N PRO A 9 -4.95 7.04 8.76
CA PRO A 9 -5.08 8.43 8.35
C PRO A 9 -3.69 9.05 8.11
N LEU A 10 -3.48 9.64 6.93
CA LEU A 10 -2.19 10.21 6.50
C LEU A 10 -2.21 11.75 6.39
N GLY A 11 -3.32 12.38 6.76
CA GLY A 11 -3.52 13.82 6.66
C GLY A 11 -4.05 14.28 5.29
N PRO A 12 -4.21 15.60 5.10
CA PRO A 12 -4.92 16.16 3.96
C PRO A 12 -4.06 16.42 2.71
N ASN A 13 -2.73 16.34 2.82
CA ASN A 13 -1.83 16.62 1.70
C ASN A 13 -1.56 15.35 0.90
N GLU A 14 -1.98 15.36 -0.37
CA GLU A 14 -1.82 14.22 -1.29
C GLU A 14 -0.35 13.80 -1.45
N ASN A 15 0.57 14.73 -1.66
CA ASN A 15 1.98 14.43 -1.90
C ASN A 15 2.65 13.85 -0.65
N ASP A 16 2.34 14.41 0.52
CA ASP A 16 2.87 13.90 1.78
C ASP A 16 2.33 12.48 2.06
N ALA A 17 1.04 12.25 1.78
CA ALA A 17 0.43 10.93 1.92
C ALA A 17 1.05 9.90 0.95
N ILE A 18 1.33 10.30 -0.29
CA ILE A 18 2.04 9.44 -1.27
C ILE A 18 3.41 9.05 -0.70
N GLN A 19 4.22 10.03 -0.29
CA GLN A 19 5.56 9.78 0.24
C GLN A 19 5.54 8.87 1.48
N GLN A 20 4.61 9.11 2.42
CA GLN A 20 4.46 8.29 3.62
C GLN A 20 4.13 6.82 3.30
N VAL A 21 3.25 6.58 2.31
CA VAL A 21 2.94 5.20 1.89
C VAL A 21 4.13 4.55 1.22
N GLU A 22 4.85 5.26 0.35
CA GLU A 22 6.06 4.74 -0.29
C GLU A 22 7.11 4.34 0.75
N ASP A 23 7.38 5.21 1.73
CA ASP A 23 8.32 4.95 2.81
C ASP A 23 7.89 3.76 3.68
N LEU A 24 6.60 3.69 4.05
CA LEU A 24 6.05 2.59 4.84
C LEU A 24 6.21 1.24 4.14
N MET A 25 5.89 1.19 2.86
CA MET A 25 5.92 -0.04 2.07
C MET A 25 7.36 -0.48 1.80
N LYS A 26 8.26 0.47 1.51
CA LYS A 26 9.69 0.22 1.40
C LYS A 26 10.26 -0.34 2.70
N TRP A 27 9.96 0.28 3.84
CA TRP A 27 10.50 -0.14 5.13
C TRP A 27 10.00 -1.54 5.53
N HIS A 28 8.73 -1.88 5.33
CA HIS A 28 8.18 -3.17 5.77
C HIS A 28 8.43 -4.32 4.80
N PHE A 29 8.51 -4.04 3.50
CA PHE A 29 8.45 -5.09 2.47
C PHE A 29 9.62 -5.11 1.51
N GLU A 30 10.55 -4.15 1.55
CA GLU A 30 11.80 -4.21 0.77
C GLU A 30 13.04 -4.49 1.63
N ASP A 31 12.97 -4.21 2.94
CA ASP A 31 14.02 -4.54 3.90
C ASP A 31 13.96 -6.03 4.32
N LYS A 32 15.11 -6.72 4.25
CA LYS A 32 15.18 -8.18 4.49
C LYS A 32 14.76 -8.57 5.92
N ASP A 33 15.26 -7.85 6.92
CA ASP A 33 14.95 -8.13 8.33
C ASP A 33 13.45 -7.91 8.62
N SER A 34 12.85 -6.92 7.96
CA SER A 34 11.42 -6.60 8.08
C SER A 34 10.55 -7.63 7.37
N GLN A 35 10.96 -8.11 6.19
CA GLN A 35 10.29 -9.21 5.49
C GLN A 35 10.24 -10.49 6.33
N GLU A 36 11.34 -10.86 6.99
CA GLU A 36 11.39 -12.04 7.86
C GLU A 36 10.40 -11.93 9.03
N LYS A 37 10.30 -10.75 9.66
CA LYS A 37 9.32 -10.51 10.74
C LYS A 37 7.89 -10.62 10.27
N VAL A 38 7.57 -10.08 9.08
CA VAL A 38 6.23 -10.21 8.49
C VAL A 38 5.90 -11.67 8.20
N LYS A 39 6.84 -12.43 7.60
CA LYS A 39 6.68 -13.88 7.35
C LYS A 39 6.47 -14.64 8.67
N TYR A 40 7.19 -14.30 9.72
CA TYR A 40 7.04 -14.93 11.03
C TYR A 40 5.67 -14.66 11.66
N LEU A 41 5.21 -13.39 11.68
CA LEU A 41 3.98 -12.98 12.36
C LEU A 41 2.71 -13.39 11.62
N MET A 42 2.73 -13.36 10.28
CA MET A 42 1.53 -13.60 9.45
C MET A 42 1.56 -14.94 8.72
N GLY A 43 2.59 -15.76 8.95
CA GLY A 43 2.86 -17.00 8.23
C GLY A 43 3.39 -16.74 6.81
N ASN A 44 3.30 -17.74 5.92
CA ASN A 44 3.77 -17.69 4.53
C ASN A 44 2.92 -16.75 3.64
N VAL A 45 2.81 -15.48 4.01
CA VAL A 45 2.20 -14.43 3.18
C VAL A 45 3.08 -14.21 1.97
N LYS A 46 2.56 -14.59 0.79
CA LYS A 46 3.28 -14.45 -0.48
C LYS A 46 3.08 -13.12 -1.16
N THR A 47 1.97 -12.43 -0.86
CA THR A 47 1.61 -11.21 -1.58
C THR A 47 0.92 -10.21 -0.68
N VAL A 48 1.25 -8.93 -0.86
CA VAL A 48 0.60 -7.80 -0.20
C VAL A 48 -0.04 -6.92 -1.26
N ASN A 49 -1.30 -6.53 -1.06
CA ASN A 49 -2.02 -5.70 -2.02
C ASN A 49 -2.47 -4.41 -1.33
N TYR A 50 -2.00 -3.27 -1.81
CA TYR A 50 -2.23 -1.97 -1.17
C TYR A 50 -2.62 -0.90 -2.21
N ARG A 51 -3.16 0.21 -1.73
CA ARG A 51 -3.50 1.41 -2.51
C ARG A 51 -3.58 2.59 -1.54
N LEU A 52 -3.34 3.80 -2.05
CA LEU A 52 -3.66 5.03 -1.34
C LEU A 52 -4.99 5.57 -1.86
N GLY A 53 -6.03 5.56 -1.02
CA GLY A 53 -7.33 6.15 -1.35
C GLY A 53 -7.54 7.50 -0.65
N HIS A 54 -8.62 8.19 -1.02
CA HIS A 54 -9.07 9.40 -0.34
C HIS A 54 -10.53 9.23 0.10
N ASP A 55 -10.87 9.66 1.30
CA ASP A 55 -12.20 9.39 1.91
C ASP A 55 -13.36 10.05 1.15
N GLU A 56 -13.10 11.18 0.51
CA GLU A 56 -14.11 11.89 -0.29
C GLU A 56 -14.37 11.23 -1.66
N ASP A 57 -13.50 10.32 -2.09
CA ASP A 57 -13.68 9.62 -3.35
C ASP A 57 -14.78 8.58 -3.23
N ARG A 58 -15.83 8.76 -4.03
CA ARG A 58 -16.94 7.80 -4.15
C ARG A 58 -16.53 6.48 -4.80
N GLN A 59 -15.36 6.44 -5.41
CA GLN A 59 -14.80 5.27 -6.08
C GLN A 59 -13.50 4.85 -5.39
N LYS A 60 -13.13 3.57 -5.56
CA LYS A 60 -11.88 3.03 -5.01
C LYS A 60 -10.70 3.60 -5.80
N SER A 61 -10.18 4.76 -5.43
CA SER A 61 -9.01 5.38 -6.04
C SER A 61 -7.70 4.76 -5.54
N ASN A 62 -6.65 4.95 -6.33
CA ASN A 62 -5.27 4.67 -5.96
C ASN A 62 -4.38 5.82 -6.46
N TYR A 63 -4.09 6.77 -5.56
CA TYR A 63 -3.29 7.96 -5.84
C TYR A 63 -1.82 7.66 -6.15
N LEU A 64 -1.32 6.47 -5.78
CA LEU A 64 0.00 5.98 -6.20
C LEU A 64 0.06 5.64 -7.70
N LEU A 65 -1.09 5.48 -8.35
CA LEU A 65 -1.21 5.17 -9.77
C LEU A 65 -1.95 6.31 -10.48
N LYS A 66 -1.46 7.53 -10.27
CA LYS A 66 -1.92 8.76 -10.92
C LYS A 66 -1.07 9.02 -12.17
N ASN A 67 -1.72 9.27 -13.31
CA ASN A 67 -1.01 9.63 -14.54
C ASN A 67 -0.74 11.15 -14.63
N GLU A 68 -0.01 11.56 -15.66
CA GLU A 68 0.34 12.97 -15.93
C GLU A 68 -0.88 13.89 -16.07
N ASN A 69 -2.04 13.35 -16.46
CA ASN A 69 -3.30 14.09 -16.59
C ASN A 69 -4.10 14.14 -15.27
N GLY A 70 -3.57 13.60 -14.17
CA GLY A 70 -4.21 13.57 -12.87
C GLY A 70 -5.26 12.47 -12.68
N HIS A 71 -5.44 11.55 -13.65
CA HIS A 71 -6.36 10.43 -13.50
C HIS A 71 -5.75 9.33 -12.62
N VAL A 72 -6.47 8.93 -11.58
CA VAL A 72 -6.08 7.86 -10.66
C VAL A 72 -6.70 6.52 -11.07
N SER A 73 -5.95 5.43 -10.90
CA SER A 73 -6.46 4.07 -11.14
C SER A 73 -7.32 3.57 -9.98
N ASN A 74 -8.08 2.49 -10.19
CA ASN A 74 -8.73 1.73 -9.11
C ASN A 74 -7.99 0.44 -8.73
N LYS A 75 -6.90 0.14 -9.43
CA LYS A 75 -6.10 -1.06 -9.23
C LYS A 75 -5.28 -0.93 -7.96
N LYS A 76 -5.22 -2.01 -7.19
CA LYS A 76 -4.24 -2.15 -6.10
C LYS A 76 -2.87 -2.45 -6.68
N ILE A 77 -1.83 -1.93 -6.06
CA ILE A 77 -0.46 -2.38 -6.29
C ILE A 77 -0.30 -3.72 -5.58
N ARG A 78 0.37 -4.68 -6.22
CA ARG A 78 0.70 -5.99 -5.65
C ARG A 78 2.20 -6.07 -5.47
N LEU A 79 2.63 -6.29 -4.24
CA LEU A 79 3.98 -6.74 -3.92
C LEU A 79 3.96 -8.26 -3.76
N THR A 80 5.00 -8.90 -4.28
CA THR A 80 5.29 -10.31 -4.06
C THR A 80 6.46 -10.38 -3.09
N ILE A 81 6.30 -11.14 -2.02
CA ILE A 81 7.39 -11.42 -1.08
C ILE A 81 8.03 -12.69 -1.61
N GLU A 82 9.24 -12.57 -2.15
CA GLU A 82 10.03 -13.71 -2.63
C GLU A 82 10.52 -14.54 -1.44
N ASP A 83 10.79 -15.83 -1.69
CA ASP A 83 11.28 -16.75 -0.67
C ASP A 83 12.73 -16.45 -0.30
#